data_AF-A0A942TAF4-F1
#
_entry.id   AF-A0A942TAF4-F1
#
_cell.length_a   1.000
_cell.length_b   1.000
_cell.length_c   1.000
_cell.angle_alpha   90.00
_cell.angle_beta   90.00
_cell.angle_gamma   90.00
#
_symmetry.space_group_name_H-M   'P 1'
#
loop_
_entity.id
_entity.type
_entity.pdbx_description
1 polymer ?
#
loop_
_entity_poly.entity_id
_entity_poly.type
_entity_poly.pdbx_seq_one_letter_code
_entity_poly.pdbx_strand_id
1 'polypeptide(L)'
;MGSPQLKEKDAELVIKNLKLLRQTMKWTQEDLAKRVGVTRQTITAIESGKMIPSKTLALAILGIFTSLALLPTVGVVVKAVLDSTKLNDLWKKVIKGEE
;
A
#
# COMPACT_ATOMS: atom_id res chain seq x y z
N MET A 1 -0.96 -19.34 -12.67
CA MET A 1 -0.18 -18.99 -11.47
C MET A 1 0.33 -17.57 -11.66
N GLY A 2 -0.35 -16.58 -11.07
CA GLY A 2 0.02 -15.16 -11.23
C GLY A 2 1.36 -14.88 -10.55
N SER A 3 2.29 -14.28 -11.29
CA SER A 3 3.70 -14.15 -10.92
C SER A 3 3.91 -13.44 -9.56
N PRO A 4 4.84 -13.91 -8.71
CA PRO A 4 5.13 -13.33 -7.38
C PRO A 4 5.55 -11.84 -7.38
N GLN A 5 5.94 -11.29 -8.54
CA GLN A 5 6.49 -9.94 -8.65
C GLN A 5 5.49 -8.82 -8.31
N LEU A 6 4.19 -9.05 -8.52
CA LEU A 6 3.17 -8.02 -8.23
C LEU A 6 3.04 -7.76 -6.72
N LYS A 7 2.97 -8.82 -5.92
CA LYS A 7 2.79 -8.70 -4.45
C LYS A 7 3.99 -8.08 -3.74
N GLU A 8 5.20 -8.30 -4.25
CA GLU A 8 6.42 -7.70 -3.68
C GLU A 8 6.46 -6.18 -3.92
N LYS A 9 6.12 -5.74 -5.13
CA LYS A 9 6.06 -4.32 -5.47
C LYS A 9 4.94 -3.59 -4.70
N ASP A 10 3.81 -4.26 -4.49
CA ASP A 10 2.70 -3.73 -3.69
C ASP A 10 3.09 -3.57 -2.21
N ALA A 11 3.77 -4.57 -1.63
CA ALA A 11 4.27 -4.50 -0.26
C ALA A 11 5.28 -3.35 -0.11
N GLU A 12 6.22 -3.21 -1.05
CA GLU A 12 7.21 -2.13 -1.05
C GLU A 12 6.54 -0.75 -1.08
N LEU A 13 5.54 -0.56 -1.94
CA LEU A 13 4.80 0.69 -2.03
C LEU A 13 4.06 1.03 -0.74
N VAL A 14 3.44 0.04 -0.09
CA VAL A 14 2.77 0.21 1.20
C VAL A 14 3.76 0.59 2.29
N ILE A 15 4.92 -0.09 2.36
CA ILE A 15 5.95 0.22 3.37
C ILE A 15 6.49 1.64 3.16
N LYS A 16 6.78 2.04 1.92
CA LYS A 16 7.25 3.40 1.60
C LYS A 16 6.27 4.48 2.05
N ASN A 17 4.97 4.20 1.99
CA ASN A 17 3.91 5.14 2.33
C ASN A 17 3.26 4.86 3.70
N LEU A 18 3.89 4.04 4.55
CA LEU A 18 3.27 3.52 5.77
C LEU A 18 2.73 4.62 6.69
N LYS A 19 3.52 5.67 6.90
CA LYS A 19 3.14 6.83 7.73
C LYS A 19 1.91 7.55 7.19
N LEU A 20 1.88 7.81 5.88
CA LEU A 20 0.76 8.47 5.21
C LEU A 20 -0.52 7.63 5.35
N LEU A 21 -0.43 6.33 5.06
CA LEU A 21 -1.56 5.39 5.17
C LEU A 21 -2.13 5.35 6.60
N ARG A 22 -1.26 5.28 7.61
CA ARG A 22 -1.63 5.36 9.03
C ARG A 22 -2.37 6.65 9.38
N GLN A 23 -1.86 7.77 8.89
CA GLN A 23 -2.40 9.11 9.18
C GLN A 23 -3.77 9.32 8.52
N THR A 24 -3.94 8.83 7.29
CA THR A 24 -5.25 8.83 6.61
C THR A 24 -6.30 8.06 7.42
N MET A 25 -5.89 6.97 8.08
CA MET A 25 -6.75 6.19 8.98
C MET A 25 -6.87 6.77 10.40
N LYS A 26 -6.27 7.94 10.68
CA LYS A 26 -6.22 8.61 12.00
C LYS A 26 -5.65 7.74 13.12
N TRP A 27 -4.74 6.83 12.80
CA TRP A 27 -4.10 5.99 13.80
C TRP A 27 -2.92 6.74 14.47
N THR A 28 -2.43 6.25 15.60
CA THR A 28 -1.07 6.50 16.15
C THR A 28 -0.09 5.35 15.85
N GLN A 29 1.23 5.58 15.95
CA GLN A 29 2.23 4.52 15.66
C GLN A 29 1.98 3.28 16.52
N GLU A 30 1.54 3.51 17.75
CA GLU A 30 1.08 2.50 18.70
C GLU A 30 -0.13 1.72 18.18
N ASP A 31 -1.12 2.39 17.59
CA ASP A 31 -2.31 1.73 17.05
C ASP A 31 -1.99 0.79 15.88
N LEU A 32 -1.10 1.20 14.97
CA LEU A 32 -0.66 0.30 13.90
C LEU A 32 0.16 -0.86 14.47
N ALA A 33 1.04 -0.59 15.43
CA ALA A 33 1.85 -1.60 16.06
C ALA A 33 0.98 -2.70 16.68
N LYS A 34 -0.07 -2.31 17.42
CA LYS A 34 -1.08 -3.22 17.98
C LYS A 34 -1.81 -4.04 16.92
N ARG A 35 -2.21 -3.41 15.80
CA ARG A 35 -2.92 -4.10 14.70
C ARG A 35 -2.06 -5.13 13.98
N VAL A 36 -0.76 -4.87 13.85
CA VAL A 36 0.20 -5.77 13.19
C VAL A 36 0.79 -6.80 14.17
N GLY A 37 0.68 -6.56 15.49
CA GLY A 37 1.25 -7.44 16.51
C GLY A 37 2.74 -7.20 16.76
N VAL A 38 3.20 -5.96 16.62
CA VAL A 38 4.59 -5.55 16.85
C VAL A 38 4.68 -4.41 17.87
N THR A 39 5.89 -4.01 18.24
CA THR A 39 6.11 -2.87 19.13
C THR A 39 6.00 -1.53 18.38
N ARG A 40 5.68 -0.44 19.10
CA ARG A 40 5.75 0.92 18.53
C ARG A 40 7.12 1.24 17.94
N GLN A 41 8.19 0.80 18.61
CA GLN A 41 9.57 1.03 18.18
C GLN A 41 9.84 0.39 16.81
N THR A 42 9.26 -0.78 16.56
CA THR A 42 9.31 -1.44 15.24
C THR A 42 8.70 -0.56 14.16
N ILE A 43 7.50 -0.01 14.39
CA ILE A 43 6.85 0.91 13.44
C ILE A 43 7.67 2.19 13.25
N THR A 44 8.18 2.79 14.33
CA THR A 44 9.04 3.98 14.25
C THR A 44 10.28 3.72 13.40
N ALA A 45 10.95 2.57 13.60
CA ALA A 45 12.16 2.21 12.86
C ALA A 45 11.89 2.00 11.35
N ILE A 46 10.74 1.41 11.02
CA ILE A 46 10.29 1.25 9.63
C ILE A 46 10.00 2.62 9.00
N GLU A 47 9.20 3.47 9.66
CA GLU A 47 8.85 4.80 9.14
C GLU A 47 10.07 5.72 9.00
N SER A 48 11.10 5.55 9.83
CA SER A 48 12.34 6.31 9.71
C SER A 48 13.36 5.71 8.74
N GLY A 49 13.04 4.59 8.08
CA GLY A 49 13.97 3.88 7.19
C GLY A 49 15.17 3.21 7.87
N LYS A 50 15.16 3.12 9.21
CA LYS A 50 16.23 2.47 9.99
C LYS A 50 16.14 0.95 9.96
N MET A 51 14.95 0.42 9.65
CA MET A 51 14.68 -1.00 9.57
C MET A 51 13.89 -1.30 8.29
N ILE A 52 14.38 -2.27 7.52
CA ILE A 52 13.59 -2.90 6.47
C ILE A 52 12.80 -4.03 7.13
N PRO A 53 11.46 -4.06 7.02
CA PRO A 53 10.66 -5.12 7.61
C PRO A 53 10.96 -6.47 6.95
N SER A 54 10.82 -7.56 7.71
CA SER A 54 10.87 -8.92 7.13
C SER A 54 9.73 -9.12 6.12
N LYS A 55 9.88 -10.07 5.20
CA LYS A 55 8.84 -10.40 4.21
C LYS A 55 7.49 -10.70 4.86
N THR A 56 7.49 -11.44 5.97
CA THR A 56 6.27 -11.74 6.73
C THR A 56 5.64 -10.47 7.31
N LEU A 57 6.44 -9.58 7.89
CA LEU A 57 5.94 -8.32 8.45
C LEU A 57 5.42 -7.39 7.36
N ALA A 58 6.11 -7.30 6.22
CA ALA A 58 5.67 -6.52 5.07
C ALA A 58 4.33 -7.03 4.52
N LEU A 59 4.14 -8.35 4.44
CA LEU A 59 2.87 -8.96 4.03
C LEU A 59 1.76 -8.74 5.06
N ALA A 60 2.06 -8.79 6.36
CA ALA A 60 1.07 -8.50 7.41
C ALA A 60 0.60 -7.04 7.34
N ILE A 61 1.53 -6.10 7.19
CA ILE A 61 1.22 -4.67 6.98
C ILE A 61 0.42 -4.48 5.70
N LEU A 62 0.85 -5.11 4.59
CA LEU A 62 0.13 -5.09 3.32
C LEU A 62 -1.31 -5.57 3.51
N GLY A 63 -1.54 -6.66 4.24
CA GLY A 63 -2.88 -7.21 4.51
C GLY A 63 -3.82 -6.22 5.19
N ILE A 64 -3.33 -5.42 6.14
CA ILE A 64 -4.14 -4.39 6.82
C ILE A 64 -4.63 -3.32 5.83
N PHE A 65 -3.78 -2.91 4.89
CA PHE A 65 -4.10 -1.83 3.95
C PHE A 65 -4.73 -2.33 2.64
N THR A 66 -4.46 -3.57 2.22
CA THR A 66 -5.12 -4.19 1.06
C THR A 66 -6.51 -4.71 1.39
N SER A 67 -6.82 -5.00 2.65
CA SER A 67 -8.21 -5.25 3.06
C SER A 67 -9.13 -4.05 2.77
N LEU A 68 -8.60 -2.84 2.56
CA LEU A 68 -9.34 -1.67 2.11
C LEU A 68 -9.67 -1.72 0.60
N ALA A 69 -8.88 -2.43 -0.20
CA ALA A 69 -9.09 -2.64 -1.63
C ALA A 69 -10.14 -3.73 -1.92
N LEU A 70 -10.67 -4.41 -0.89
CA LEU A 70 -11.79 -5.36 -1.03
C LEU A 70 -13.17 -4.70 -1.02
N LEU A 71 -13.26 -3.37 -0.91
CA LEU A 71 -14.48 -2.68 -1.27
C LEU A 71 -14.50 -2.51 -2.81
N PRO A 72 -15.32 -3.28 -3.55
CA PRO A 72 -15.48 -3.12 -5.00
C PRO A 72 -15.91 -1.70 -5.40
N THR A 73 -16.30 -0.84 -4.45
CA THR A 73 -16.70 0.55 -4.68
C THR A 73 -15.55 1.45 -5.10
N VAL A 74 -14.35 1.32 -4.52
CA VAL A 74 -13.21 2.18 -4.91
C VAL A 74 -12.72 1.80 -6.30
N GLY A 75 -12.67 0.50 -6.63
CA GLY A 75 -12.30 0.05 -7.97
C GLY A 75 -13.25 0.55 -9.07
N VAL A 76 -14.57 0.51 -8.81
CA VAL A 76 -15.57 1.00 -9.77
C VAL A 76 -15.50 2.52 -9.90
N VAL A 77 -15.39 3.26 -8.80
CA VAL A 77 -15.31 4.74 -8.85
C VAL A 77 -14.00 5.19 -9.47
N VAL A 78 -12.87 4.61 -9.09
CA VAL A 78 -11.57 4.93 -9.68
C VAL A 78 -11.55 4.56 -11.16
N LYS A 79 -12.05 3.40 -11.55
CA LYS A 79 -12.15 3.03 -12.96
C LYS A 79 -13.09 3.98 -13.72
N ALA A 80 -14.25 4.31 -13.17
CA ALA A 80 -15.17 5.25 -13.79
C ALA A 80 -14.57 6.65 -13.93
N VAL A 81 -13.83 7.12 -12.93
CA VAL A 81 -13.12 8.42 -12.95
C VAL A 81 -11.94 8.40 -13.92
N LEU A 82 -11.20 7.29 -13.98
CA LEU A 82 -10.09 7.11 -14.92
C LEU A 82 -10.58 6.99 -16.37
N ASP A 83 -11.72 6.33 -16.58
CA ASP A 83 -12.35 6.16 -17.90
C ASP A 83 -13.07 7.46 -18.34
N SER A 84 -13.59 8.26 -17.40
CA SER A 84 -14.22 9.56 -17.70
C SER A 84 -13.22 10.69 -17.93
N THR A 85 -11.92 10.45 -17.81
CA THR A 85 -10.86 11.46 -17.97
C THR A 85 -9.77 10.96 -18.91
N LYS A 86 -9.00 11.86 -19.54
CA LYS A 86 -7.84 11.49 -20.40
C LYS A 86 -6.68 10.82 -19.64
N LEU A 87 -6.87 10.56 -18.35
CA LEU A 87 -5.89 9.92 -17.48
C LEU A 87 -5.64 8.47 -17.90
N ASN A 88 -6.63 7.76 -18.46
CA ASN A 88 -6.41 6.37 -18.89
C ASN A 88 -5.26 6.22 -19.90
N ASP A 89 -5.09 7.20 -20.79
CA ASP A 89 -4.03 7.21 -21.79
C ASP A 89 -2.67 7.57 -21.17
N LEU A 90 -2.65 8.48 -20.19
CA LEU A 90 -1.45 8.81 -19.42
C LEU A 90 -0.98 7.63 -18.56
N TRP A 91 -1.92 6.93 -17.92
CA TRP A 91 -1.62 5.75 -17.10
C TRP A 91 -1.10 4.59 -17.96
N LYS A 92 -1.62 4.40 -19.19
CA LYS A 92 -1.06 3.45 -20.16
C LYS A 92 0.37 3.80 -20.53
N LYS A 93 0.67 5.07 -20.84
CA LYS A 93 2.03 5.52 -21.19
C LYS A 93 3.01 5.36 -20.02
N VAL A 94 2.61 5.75 -18.80
CA VAL A 94 3.48 5.70 -17.61
C VAL A 94 3.74 4.27 -17.12
N ILE A 95 2.74 3.37 -17.17
CA ILE A 95 2.88 2.00 -16.66
C ILE A 95 3.36 1.02 -17.73
N LYS A 96 2.88 1.12 -18.97
CA LYS A 96 3.25 0.17 -20.04
C LYS A 96 4.50 0.60 -20.80
N GLY A 97 5.00 1.83 -20.62
CA GLY A 97 6.22 2.28 -21.28
C GLY A 97 6.15 2.24 -22.80
N GLU A 98 4.96 2.47 -23.36
CA GLU A 98 4.76 2.65 -24.80
C GLU A 98 4.73 4.17 -25.06
N GLU A 99 5.70 4.67 -25.82
CA GLU A 99 5.78 6.09 -26.24
C GLU A 99 4.60 6.50 -27.13
#